data_AF-A0A7J0E5K0-F1
#
_entry.id   AF-A0A7J0E5K0-F1
#
_cell.length_a   1.000
_cell.length_b   1.000
_cell.length_c   1.000
_cell.angle_alpha   90.00
_cell.angle_beta   90.00
_cell.angle_gamma   90.00
#
_symmetry.space_group_name_H-M   'P 1'
#
loop_
_entity.id
_entity.type
_entity.pdbx_description
1 polymer ?
#
loop_
_entity_poly.entity_id
_entity_poly.type
_entity_poly.pdbx_seq_one_letter_code
_entity_poly.pdbx_strand_id
1 'polypeptide(L)'
;MTTLPSAGAGAVGRKSRLRGVVFDMDGTLTVPVIDFQAMYRAVLGEDDYLTIKASNPSGIDILYHIENWSPEKQQRAYEIIADFERQGLDRLQIMPGASELCGFLESTNIKRGLITRNVKAAVDLFHSRFGVSSSMLKCTKGS
;
A
#
# COMPACT_ATOMS: atom_id res chain seq x y z
N MET A 1 -59.57 1.08 -32.32
CA MET A 1 -58.34 0.28 -32.55
C MET A 1 -57.17 1.15 -32.14
N THR A 2 -56.63 0.90 -30.95
CA THR A 2 -55.56 1.68 -30.33
C THR A 2 -54.23 1.04 -30.68
N THR A 3 -53.38 1.73 -31.43
CA THR A 3 -52.00 1.32 -31.72
C THR A 3 -51.09 1.59 -30.53
N LEU A 4 -50.42 0.54 -30.06
CA LEU A 4 -49.40 0.57 -29.00
C LEU A 4 -48.11 1.24 -29.52
N PRO A 5 -47.38 2.00 -28.69
CA PRO A 5 -46.01 2.38 -29.00
C PRO A 5 -45.07 1.19 -28.72
N SER A 6 -44.15 0.96 -29.66
CA SER A 6 -43.06 -0.01 -29.58
C SER A 6 -42.11 0.38 -28.44
N ALA A 7 -41.83 -0.58 -27.57
CA ALA A 7 -40.93 -0.44 -26.43
C ALA A 7 -39.51 -0.11 -26.92
N GLY A 8 -38.94 0.96 -26.37
CA GLY A 8 -37.55 1.33 -26.56
C GLY A 8 -36.64 0.18 -26.15
N ALA A 9 -35.80 -0.26 -27.09
CA ALA A 9 -34.70 -1.16 -26.81
C ALA A 9 -33.79 -0.50 -25.76
N GLY A 10 -33.87 -0.97 -24.52
CA GLY A 10 -32.97 -0.57 -23.45
C GLY A 10 -31.54 -0.84 -23.89
N ALA A 11 -30.76 0.23 -24.04
CA ALA A 11 -29.34 0.13 -24.26
C ALA A 11 -28.71 -0.55 -23.03
N VAL A 12 -28.48 -1.86 -23.11
CA VAL A 12 -27.61 -2.55 -22.17
C VAL A 12 -26.23 -1.94 -22.36
N GLY A 13 -25.89 -0.99 -21.49
CA GLY A 13 -24.59 -0.34 -21.50
C GLY A 13 -23.50 -1.41 -21.52
N ARG A 14 -22.72 -1.45 -22.61
CA ARG A 14 -21.58 -2.35 -22.72
C ARG A 14 -20.64 -2.05 -21.56
N LYS A 15 -20.62 -2.91 -20.54
CA LYS A 15 -19.66 -2.80 -19.43
C LYS A 15 -18.27 -2.69 -20.02
N SER A 16 -17.54 -1.65 -19.64
CA SER A 16 -16.17 -1.43 -20.10
C SER A 16 -15.31 -2.63 -19.71
N ARG A 17 -14.54 -3.16 -20.67
CA ARG A 17 -13.64 -4.28 -20.42
C ARG A 17 -12.46 -3.79 -19.58
N LEU A 18 -12.26 -4.38 -18.39
CA LEU A 18 -11.10 -4.11 -17.55
C LEU A 18 -9.80 -4.39 -18.34
N ARG A 19 -8.90 -3.40 -18.39
CA ARG A 19 -7.65 -3.46 -19.17
C ARG A 19 -6.42 -3.66 -18.29
N GLY A 20 -6.50 -3.23 -17.04
CA GLY A 20 -5.43 -3.36 -16.08
C GLY A 20 -5.84 -2.98 -14.67
N VAL A 21 -5.03 -3.39 -13.70
CA VAL A 21 -5.16 -3.10 -12.28
C VAL A 21 -3.83 -2.56 -11.76
N VAL A 22 -3.88 -1.56 -10.90
CA VAL A 22 -2.71 -1.07 -10.16
C VAL A 22 -2.95 -1.37 -8.69
N PHE A 23 -1.96 -1.94 -8.03
CA PHE A 23 -2.00 -2.30 -6.62
C PHE A 23 -1.08 -1.38 -5.81
N ASP A 24 -1.45 -1.15 -4.56
CA ASP A 24 -0.53 -0.77 -3.49
C ASP A 24 0.07 -2.04 -2.86
N MET A 25 1.09 -1.89 -2.01
CA MET A 25 1.71 -3.01 -1.29
C MET A 25 1.05 -3.20 0.09
N ASP A 26 1.30 -2.28 1.02
CA ASP A 26 0.93 -2.43 2.42
C ASP A 26 -0.59 -2.34 2.63
N GLY A 27 -1.18 -3.38 3.22
CA GLY A 27 -2.63 -3.48 3.40
C GLY A 27 -3.39 -3.93 2.16
N THR A 28 -2.70 -4.17 1.03
CA THR A 28 -3.30 -4.65 -0.22
C THR A 28 -2.71 -5.99 -0.64
N LEU A 29 -1.42 -6.03 -0.98
CA LEU A 29 -0.70 -7.25 -1.39
C LEU A 29 0.12 -7.85 -0.25
N THR A 30 0.45 -7.05 0.76
CA THR A 30 1.09 -7.47 2.00
C THR A 30 0.18 -7.18 3.19
N VAL A 31 0.26 -8.03 4.21
CA VAL A 31 -0.33 -7.73 5.51
C VAL A 31 0.48 -6.57 6.13
N PRO A 32 -0.15 -5.51 6.67
CA PRO A 32 0.57 -4.46 7.38
C PRO A 32 1.27 -5.06 8.61
N VAL A 33 2.60 -5.00 8.64
CA VAL A 33 3.43 -5.62 9.69
C VAL A 33 4.13 -4.61 10.58
N ILE A 34 4.26 -3.36 10.14
CA ILE A 34 4.81 -2.28 10.95
C ILE A 34 3.68 -1.73 11.82
N ASP A 35 3.85 -1.82 13.14
CA ASP A 35 2.99 -1.10 14.09
C ASP A 35 3.44 0.36 14.15
N PHE A 36 2.90 1.17 13.23
CA PHE A 36 3.18 2.61 13.18
C PHE A 36 2.81 3.31 14.48
N GLN A 37 1.80 2.85 15.24
CA GLN A 37 1.45 3.49 16.51
C GLN A 37 2.51 3.25 17.57
N ALA A 38 3.02 2.01 17.66
CA ALA A 38 4.14 1.70 18.55
C ALA A 38 5.42 2.46 18.14
N MET A 39 5.69 2.57 16.84
CA MET A 39 6.82 3.35 16.33
C MET A 39 6.69 4.84 16.70
N TYR A 40 5.53 5.45 16.49
CA TYR A 40 5.30 6.86 16.83
C TYR A 40 5.46 7.11 18.34
N ARG A 41 4.95 6.22 19.19
CA ARG A 41 5.17 6.30 20.65
C ARG A 41 6.64 6.17 21.02
N ALA A 42 7.37 5.26 20.38
CA ALA A 42 8.79 5.07 20.65
C ALA A 42 9.63 6.28 20.24
N VAL A 43 9.27 6.95 19.14
CA VAL A 43 9.97 8.15 18.65
C VAL A 43 9.59 9.40 19.43
N LEU A 44 8.29 9.67 19.59
CA LEU A 44 7.75 10.92 20.16
C LEU A 44 7.65 10.88 21.69
N GLY A 45 7.45 9.70 22.27
CA GLY A 45 6.92 9.55 23.63
C GLY A 45 5.39 9.57 23.65
N GLU A 46 4.80 9.10 24.76
CA GLU A 46 3.33 8.91 24.85
C GLU A 46 2.57 10.24 24.79
N ASP A 47 3.03 11.26 25.52
CA ASP A 47 2.34 12.55 25.64
C ASP A 47 2.32 13.32 24.30
N ASP A 48 3.48 13.41 23.64
CA ASP A 48 3.62 14.07 22.34
C ASP A 48 2.86 13.30 21.26
N TYR A 49 2.90 11.96 21.28
CA TYR A 49 2.12 11.12 20.38
C TYR A 49 0.61 11.41 20.48
N LEU A 50 0.06 11.44 21.71
CA LEU A 50 -1.37 11.70 21.92
C LEU A 50 -1.76 13.11 21.44
N THR A 51 -0.92 14.10 21.73
CA THR A 51 -1.12 15.50 21.32
C THR A 51 -1.12 15.63 19.80
N ILE A 52 -0.09 15.12 19.13
CA ILE A 52 0.06 15.18 17.67
C ILE A 52 -1.06 14.39 16.98
N LYS A 53 -1.42 13.20 17.48
CA LYS A 53 -2.51 12.39 16.92
C LYS A 53 -3.85 13.12 16.99
N ALA A 54 -4.14 13.79 18.10
CA ALA A 54 -5.39 14.55 18.26
C ALA A 54 -5.48 15.71 17.25
N SER A 55 -4.35 16.34 16.92
CA SER A 55 -4.29 17.42 15.93
C SER A 55 -4.22 16.95 14.47
N ASN A 56 -3.94 15.67 14.22
CA ASN A 56 -3.72 15.12 12.87
C ASN A 56 -4.60 13.88 12.61
N PRO A 57 -5.92 14.05 12.38
CA PRO A 57 -6.86 12.94 12.21
C PRO A 57 -6.61 12.12 10.94
N SER A 58 -5.93 12.69 9.93
CA SER A 58 -5.54 12.02 8.70
C SER A 58 -4.28 11.16 8.81
N GLY A 59 -3.58 11.20 9.95
CA GLY A 59 -2.34 10.48 10.19
C GLY A 59 -1.17 11.41 10.53
N ILE A 60 -0.12 10.82 11.11
CA ILE A 60 1.09 11.52 11.57
C ILE A 60 2.18 11.36 10.52
N ASP A 61 2.75 12.48 10.06
CA ASP A 61 4.00 12.47 9.29
C ASP A 61 5.18 12.59 10.25
N ILE A 62 5.68 11.43 10.70
CA ILE A 62 6.73 11.38 11.72
C ILE A 62 8.03 12.04 11.26
N LEU A 63 8.35 11.99 9.97
CA LEU A 63 9.58 12.55 9.43
C LEU A 63 9.53 14.08 9.46
N TYR A 64 8.37 14.65 9.10
CA TYR A 64 8.14 16.09 9.24
C TYR A 64 8.27 16.56 10.71
N HIS A 65 7.77 15.78 11.67
CA HIS A 65 7.85 16.14 13.09
C HIS A 65 9.28 16.14 13.64
N ILE A 66 10.14 15.21 13.20
CA ILE A 66 11.52 15.10 13.70
C ILE A 66 12.50 16.01 12.97
N GLU A 67 12.17 16.54 11.79
CA GLU A 67 13.06 17.37 10.96
C GLU A 67 13.63 18.59 11.69
N ASN A 68 12.89 19.14 12.66
CA ASN A 68 13.28 20.32 13.43
C ASN A 68 13.87 19.99 14.82
N TRP A 69 14.11 18.72 15.14
CA TRP A 69 14.71 18.33 16.42
C TRP A 69 16.23 18.59 16.46
N SER A 70 16.82 18.54 17.66
CA SER A 70 18.28 18.57 17.78
C SER A 70 18.91 17.36 17.07
N PRO A 71 20.12 17.49 16.50
CA PRO A 71 20.76 16.41 15.76
C PRO A 71 20.82 15.07 16.52
N GLU A 72 21.08 15.11 17.82
CA GLU A 72 21.15 13.90 18.66
C GLU A 72 19.79 13.21 18.80
N LYS A 73 18.70 14.00 18.88
CA LYS A 73 17.34 13.48 18.94
C LYS A 73 16.88 12.93 17.59
N GLN A 74 17.23 13.62 16.50
CA GLN A 74 16.97 13.12 15.15
C GLN A 74 17.65 11.78 14.91
N GLN A 75 18.94 11.67 15.24
CA GLN A 75 19.71 10.44 15.08
C GLN A 75 19.03 9.27 15.81
N ARG A 76 18.64 9.48 17.07
CA ARG A 76 17.94 8.45 17.85
C ARG A 76 16.56 8.10 17.27
N ALA A 77 15.82 9.08 16.76
CA ALA A 77 14.54 8.85 16.11
C ALA A 77 14.70 8.00 14.84
N TYR A 78 15.69 8.32 13.99
CA TYR A 78 15.99 7.55 12.80
C TYR A 78 16.42 6.11 13.11
N GLU A 79 17.20 5.90 14.18
CA GLU A 79 17.57 4.56 14.64
C GLU A 79 16.35 3.72 15.04
N ILE A 80 15.40 4.32 15.77
CA ILE A 80 14.15 3.65 16.15
C ILE A 80 13.33 3.32 14.89
N ILE A 81 13.13 4.30 14.00
CA ILE A 81 12.37 4.10 12.75
C ILE A 81 13.01 2.97 11.93
N ALA A 82 14.32 2.99 11.73
CA ALA A 82 15.05 1.97 10.99
C ALA A 82 14.90 0.58 11.61
N ASP A 83 14.85 0.47 12.94
CA ASP A 83 14.64 -0.81 13.61
C ASP A 83 13.22 -1.34 13.37
N PHE A 84 12.19 -0.50 13.46
CA PHE A 84 10.81 -0.88 13.12
C PHE A 84 10.67 -1.28 11.64
N GLU A 85 11.31 -0.56 10.73
CA GLU A 85 11.33 -0.90 9.30
C GLU A 85 12.00 -2.25 9.04
N ARG A 86 13.16 -2.50 9.68
CA ARG A 86 13.88 -3.78 9.59
C ARG A 86 13.02 -4.94 10.10
N GLN A 87 12.39 -4.77 11.25
CA GLN A 87 11.45 -5.77 11.79
C GLN A 87 10.26 -5.99 10.85
N GLY A 88 9.76 -4.93 10.21
CA GLY A 88 8.70 -5.02 9.20
C GLY A 88 9.12 -5.86 7.99
N LEU A 89 10.33 -5.65 7.47
CA LEU A 89 10.88 -6.46 6.38
C LEU A 89 10.99 -7.94 6.77
N ASP A 90 11.52 -8.22 7.96
CA ASP A 90 11.67 -9.60 8.45
C ASP A 90 10.32 -10.33 8.53
N ARG A 91 9.30 -9.62 9.01
CA ARG A 91 7.94 -10.14 9.20
C ARG A 91 7.04 -10.06 7.97
N LEU A 92 7.54 -9.57 6.82
CA LEU A 92 6.74 -9.38 5.61
C LEU A 92 5.91 -10.61 5.25
N GLN A 93 4.59 -10.44 5.21
CA GLN A 93 3.65 -11.52 4.88
C GLN A 93 2.82 -11.12 3.68
N ILE A 94 2.62 -12.08 2.78
CA ILE A 94 1.73 -11.90 1.63
C ILE A 94 0.28 -11.92 2.13
N MET A 95 -0.53 -11.00 1.59
CA MET A 95 -1.96 -10.96 1.89
C MET A 95 -2.63 -12.26 1.38
N PRO A 96 -3.41 -12.96 2.21
CA PRO A 96 -4.16 -14.14 1.76
C PRO A 96 -5.04 -13.81 0.56
N GLY A 97 -5.05 -14.66 -0.46
CA GLY A 97 -5.80 -14.42 -1.70
C GLY A 97 -5.06 -13.57 -2.74
N ALA A 98 -3.95 -12.91 -2.39
CA ALA A 98 -3.22 -12.06 -3.34
C ALA A 98 -2.59 -12.87 -4.47
N SER A 99 -1.98 -14.01 -4.17
CA SER A 99 -1.38 -14.89 -5.18
C SER A 99 -2.43 -15.44 -6.14
N GLU A 100 -3.59 -15.84 -5.62
CA GLU A 100 -4.73 -16.33 -6.40
C GLU A 100 -5.30 -15.25 -7.31
N LEU A 101 -5.50 -14.03 -6.79
CA LEU A 101 -5.94 -12.87 -7.57
C LEU A 101 -4.94 -12.55 -8.68
N CYS A 102 -3.64 -12.49 -8.36
CA CYS A 102 -2.62 -12.21 -9.34
C CYS A 102 -2.56 -13.29 -10.42
N GLY A 103 -2.72 -14.57 -10.07
CA GLY A 103 -2.81 -15.69 -11.02
C GLY A 103 -4.06 -15.60 -11.91
N PHE A 104 -5.22 -15.23 -11.35
CA PHE A 104 -6.44 -15.01 -12.13
C PHE A 104 -6.27 -13.87 -13.16
N LEU A 105 -5.71 -12.74 -12.74
CA LEU A 105 -5.45 -11.60 -13.64
C LEU A 105 -4.45 -11.97 -14.76
N GLU A 106 -3.50 -12.86 -14.46
CA GLU A 106 -2.59 -13.40 -15.48
C GLU A 106 -3.32 -14.24 -16.52
N SER A 107 -4.12 -15.21 -16.06
CA SER A 107 -4.87 -16.13 -16.93
C SER A 107 -5.85 -15.41 -17.86
N THR A 108 -6.27 -14.20 -17.48
CA THR A 108 -7.20 -13.36 -18.24
C THR A 108 -6.51 -12.24 -19.04
N ASN A 109 -5.17 -12.23 -19.06
CA ASN A 109 -4.34 -11.26 -19.78
C ASN A 109 -4.63 -9.79 -19.40
N ILE A 110 -4.92 -9.55 -18.12
CA ILE A 110 -5.14 -8.22 -17.55
C ILE A 110 -3.79 -7.67 -17.05
N LYS A 111 -3.44 -6.45 -17.48
CA LYS A 111 -2.17 -5.82 -17.08
C LYS A 111 -2.17 -5.48 -15.58
N ARG A 112 -1.01 -5.59 -14.94
CA ARG A 112 -0.82 -5.34 -13.51
C ARG A 112 0.32 -4.35 -13.29
N GLY A 113 0.12 -3.40 -12.39
CA GLY A 113 1.13 -2.42 -11.97
C GLY A 113 1.19 -2.34 -10.44
N LEU A 114 2.34 -1.92 -9.92
CA LEU A 114 2.55 -1.63 -8.51
C LEU A 114 2.90 -0.15 -8.35
N ILE A 115 2.17 0.55 -7.50
CA ILE A 115 2.49 1.92 -7.05
C ILE A 115 2.54 1.86 -5.53
N THR A 116 3.70 2.15 -4.96
CA THR A 116 3.93 2.05 -3.52
C THR A 116 4.91 3.13 -3.05
N ARG A 117 4.79 3.51 -1.77
CA ARG A 117 5.76 4.34 -1.05
C ARG A 117 6.96 3.56 -0.51
N ASN A 118 6.93 2.22 -0.54
CA ASN A 118 8.00 1.40 -0.01
C ASN A 118 9.29 1.55 -0.84
N VAL A 119 10.43 1.51 -0.16
CA VAL A 119 11.75 1.52 -0.79
C VAL A 119 11.98 0.27 -1.64
N LYS A 120 12.88 0.35 -2.63
CA LYS A 120 13.17 -0.74 -3.57
C LYS A 120 13.49 -2.06 -2.87
N ALA A 121 14.23 -2.03 -1.77
CA ALA A 121 14.59 -3.24 -1.01
C ALA A 121 13.36 -4.00 -0.50
N ALA A 122 12.33 -3.29 -0.03
CA ALA A 122 11.08 -3.89 0.41
C ALA A 122 10.31 -4.52 -0.77
N VAL A 123 10.29 -3.84 -1.91
CA VAL A 123 9.68 -4.33 -3.15
C VAL A 123 10.39 -5.58 -3.68
N ASP A 124 11.73 -5.59 -3.67
CA ASP A 124 12.53 -6.74 -4.07
C ASP A 124 12.28 -7.95 -3.15
N LEU A 125 12.18 -7.71 -1.83
CA LEU A 125 11.84 -8.75 -0.85
C LEU A 125 10.42 -9.27 -1.07
N PHE A 126 9.46 -8.39 -1.31
CA PHE A 126 8.08 -8.75 -1.68
C PHE A 126 8.07 -9.67 -2.90
N HIS A 127 8.76 -9.30 -4.00
CA HIS A 127 8.85 -10.14 -5.19
C HIS A 127 9.48 -11.51 -4.91
N SER A 128 10.52 -11.56 -4.07
CA SER A 128 11.16 -12.81 -3.66
C SER A 128 10.20 -13.73 -2.89
N ARG A 129 9.41 -13.18 -1.94
CA ARG A 129 8.45 -13.96 -1.12
C ARG A 129 7.16 -14.33 -1.85
N PHE A 130 6.68 -13.47 -2.75
CA PHE A 130 5.38 -13.65 -3.43
C PHE A 130 5.37 -14.86 -4.37
N GLY A 131 6.54 -15.29 -4.84
CA GLY A 131 6.66 -16.47 -5.67
C GLY A 131 6.22 -16.23 -7.12
N VAL A 132 7.22 -16.21 -8.00
CA VAL A 132 7.19 -16.54 -9.44
C VAL A 132 6.91 -15.43 -10.48
N SER A 133 7.83 -15.40 -11.45
CA SER A 133 7.99 -14.61 -12.68
C SER A 133 8.13 -13.09 -12.53
N SER A 134 9.33 -12.61 -12.89
CA SER A 134 9.82 -11.22 -12.98
C SER A 134 8.94 -10.28 -13.83
N SER A 135 7.83 -10.77 -14.37
CA SER A 135 6.84 -10.07 -15.19
C SER A 135 5.58 -9.61 -14.43
N MET A 136 5.39 -9.99 -13.15
CA MET A 136 4.07 -9.95 -12.51
C MET A 136 3.58 -8.55 -12.12
N LEU A 137 4.42 -7.70 -11.52
CA LEU A 137 4.10 -6.30 -11.26
C LEU A 137 5.28 -5.41 -11.62
N LYS A 138 5.05 -4.47 -12.55
CA LYS A 138 6.03 -3.42 -12.83
C LYS A 138 5.80 -2.28 -11.86
N CYS A 139 6.83 -1.95 -11.07
CA CYS A 139 6.82 -0.75 -10.26
C CYS A 139 6.90 0.47 -11.19
N THR A 140 5.81 1.23 -11.29
CA THR A 140 5.82 2.52 -11.95
C THR A 140 6.17 3.55 -10.90
N LYS A 141 7.42 4.02 -10.86
CA LYS A 141 7.78 5.13 -9.98
C LYS A 141 6.89 6.32 -10.34
N GLY A 142 6.11 6.82 -9.39
CA GLY A 142 5.71 8.22 -9.39
C GLY A 142 6.98 9.02 -9.18
N SER A 143 7.33 9.83 -10.17
CA SER A 143 8.48 10.75 -10.15
C SER A 143 8.55 11.59 -8.89
#